data_AF-A0A7J7KDF9-F1
#
_entry.id   AF-A0A7J7KDF9-F1
#
_cell.length_a   1.000
_cell.length_b   1.000
_cell.length_c   1.000
_cell.angle_alpha   90.00
_cell.angle_beta   90.00
_cell.angle_gamma   90.00
#
_symmetry.space_group_name_H-M   'P 1'
#
loop_
_entity.id
_entity.type
_entity.pdbx_description
1 polymer ?
#
loop_
_entity_poly.entity_id
_entity_poly.type
_entity_poly.pdbx_seq_one_letter_code
_entity_poly.pdbx_strand_id
1 'polypeptide(L)'
;MKTVLLEYFCYTVLNVIVVVLVAPAWVTYHSQVTLTGKKSIVIQTTYEDGWKLTPHSLAQAVERQAQPYENKLVIFTNPGNPSGQVYTAEELRELAEVFRKYKMIVVSDEIYSYSTYDDTDYVSLSKYFNNHEACAEYMKHCTRILHAVSLFCSR
;
A
#
# COMPACT_ATOMS: atom_id res chain seq x y z
N MET A 1 -13.35 -7.28 -8.16
CA MET A 1 -13.73 -7.96 -6.89
C MET A 1 -12.55 -8.58 -6.15
N LYS A 2 -11.53 -9.13 -6.83
CA LYS A 2 -10.39 -9.79 -6.15
C LYS A 2 -9.46 -8.84 -5.37
N THR A 3 -9.16 -7.64 -5.87
CA THR A 3 -8.20 -6.70 -5.23
C THR A 3 -8.76 -6.00 -3.98
N VAL A 4 -10.04 -5.62 -4.03
CA VAL A 4 -10.79 -5.00 -2.91
C VAL A 4 -10.74 -5.85 -1.64
N LEU A 5 -10.80 -7.18 -1.78
CA LEU A 5 -10.74 -8.12 -0.65
C LEU A 5 -9.32 -8.24 -0.08
N LEU A 6 -8.29 -8.16 -0.93
CA LEU A 6 -6.90 -8.27 -0.51
C LEU A 6 -6.49 -7.06 0.33
N GLU A 7 -6.84 -5.85 -0.11
CA GLU A 7 -6.60 -4.61 0.64
C GLU A 7 -7.28 -4.65 2.01
N TYR A 8 -8.58 -4.97 2.02
CA TYR A 8 -9.36 -5.07 3.24
C TYR A 8 -8.79 -6.09 4.23
N PHE A 9 -8.33 -7.21 3.70
CA PHE A 9 -7.67 -8.24 4.49
C PHE A 9 -6.34 -7.76 5.06
N CYS A 10 -5.51 -7.07 4.27
CA CYS A 10 -4.26 -6.48 4.74
C CYS A 10 -4.49 -5.47 5.89
N TYR A 11 -5.52 -4.61 5.81
CA TYR A 11 -5.86 -3.69 6.90
C TYR A 11 -6.21 -4.41 8.21
N THR A 12 -6.80 -5.59 8.11
CA THR A 12 -7.37 -6.32 9.24
C THR A 12 -6.35 -7.23 9.92
N VAL A 13 -5.52 -7.93 9.14
CA VAL A 13 -4.60 -8.94 9.66
C VAL A 13 -3.25 -8.36 10.06
N LEU A 14 -2.80 -7.32 9.36
CA LEU A 14 -1.50 -6.71 9.64
C LEU A 14 -1.61 -5.75 10.83
N ASN A 15 -0.55 -5.67 11.62
CA ASN A 15 -0.45 -4.71 12.71
C ASN A 15 -0.15 -3.30 12.18
N VAL A 16 -1.10 -2.74 11.44
CA VAL A 16 -1.02 -1.39 10.86
C VAL A 16 -1.74 -0.42 11.79
N ILE A 17 -1.12 0.74 12.06
CA ILE A 17 -1.70 1.83 12.84
C ILE A 17 -2.29 2.89 11.90
N VAL A 18 -1.58 3.21 10.80
CA VAL A 18 -1.96 4.24 9.85
C VAL A 18 -1.87 3.72 8.42
N VAL A 19 -2.92 3.98 7.63
CA VAL A 19 -2.95 3.71 6.19
C VAL A 19 -2.75 5.01 5.42
N VAL A 20 -1.77 5.03 4.52
CA VAL A 20 -1.47 6.14 3.61
C VAL A 20 -2.24 5.91 2.32
N LEU A 21 -3.08 6.88 1.98
CA LEU A 21 -3.86 6.92 0.76
C LEU A 21 -3.32 8.05 -0.12
N VAL A 22 -3.15 7.78 -1.41
CA VAL A 22 -2.73 8.78 -2.41
C VAL A 22 -3.97 9.25 -3.15
N ALA A 23 -4.23 10.54 -3.22
CA ALA A 23 -5.39 11.11 -3.90
C ALA A 23 -4.97 11.93 -5.12
N PRO A 24 -5.75 11.91 -6.23
CA PRO A 24 -7.00 11.17 -6.41
C PRO A 24 -6.78 9.64 -6.49
N ALA A 25 -7.75 8.88 -5.97
CA ALA A 25 -7.66 7.42 -5.86
C ALA A 25 -9.00 6.74 -6.14
N TRP A 26 -8.96 5.42 -6.29
CA TRP A 26 -10.15 4.58 -6.32
C TRP A 26 -11.03 4.82 -5.09
N VAL A 27 -12.34 4.99 -5.36
CA VAL A 27 -13.32 5.51 -4.40
C VAL A 27 -13.45 4.69 -3.12
N THR A 28 -13.16 3.39 -3.15
CA THR A 28 -13.43 2.51 -2.01
C THR A 28 -12.30 2.47 -0.97
N TYR A 29 -11.07 2.89 -1.29
CA TYR A 29 -9.94 2.72 -0.36
C TYR A 29 -10.20 3.41 0.99
N HIS A 30 -10.68 4.65 0.97
CA HIS A 30 -10.97 5.38 2.21
C HIS A 30 -12.06 4.70 3.05
N SER A 31 -13.13 4.23 2.40
CA SER A 31 -14.24 3.54 3.08
C SER A 31 -13.79 2.20 3.67
N GLN A 32 -12.96 1.42 2.96
CA GLN A 32 -12.42 0.18 3.50
C GLN A 32 -11.56 0.42 4.75
N VAL A 33 -10.68 1.43 4.74
CA VAL A 33 -9.86 1.79 5.91
C VAL A 33 -10.77 2.15 7.09
N THR A 34 -11.78 2.99 6.84
CA THR A 34 -12.77 3.39 7.85
C THR A 34 -13.50 2.19 8.46
N LEU A 35 -13.92 1.23 7.64
CA LEU A 35 -14.60 0.00 8.11
C LEU A 35 -13.73 -0.89 9.00
N THR A 36 -12.41 -0.78 8.91
CA THR A 36 -11.47 -1.52 9.78
C THR A 36 -11.10 -0.78 11.06
N GLY A 37 -11.66 0.42 11.29
CA GLY A 37 -11.36 1.26 12.45
C GLY A 37 -9.93 1.84 12.47
N LYS A 38 -9.20 1.75 11.35
CA LYS A 38 -7.84 2.27 11.20
C LYS A 38 -7.86 3.76 10.87
N LYS A 39 -6.77 4.45 11.18
CA LYS A 39 -6.57 5.85 10.77
C LYS A 39 -6.03 5.90 9.34
N SER A 40 -6.52 6.83 8.53
CA SER A 40 -5.96 7.15 7.23
C SER A 40 -5.23 8.50 7.26
N ILE A 41 -4.15 8.61 6.47
CA ILE A 41 -3.61 9.90 6.03
C ILE A 41 -3.78 9.97 4.52
N VAL A 42 -4.24 11.11 4.01
CA VAL A 42 -4.45 11.31 2.58
C VAL A 42 -3.38 12.28 2.07
N ILE A 43 -2.58 11.83 1.12
CA ILE A 43 -1.61 12.65 0.40
C ILE A 43 -2.28 13.12 -0.89
N GLN A 44 -2.54 14.43 -0.99
CA GLN A 44 -3.08 15.03 -2.20
C GLN A 44 -1.95 15.26 -3.20
N THR A 45 -2.02 14.59 -4.35
CA THR A 45 -1.14 14.84 -5.48
C THR A 45 -1.69 15.98 -6.34
N THR A 46 -0.85 16.50 -7.23
CA THR A 46 -1.14 17.69 -8.01
C THR A 46 -1.06 17.39 -9.50
N TYR A 47 -1.58 18.31 -10.33
CA TYR A 47 -1.42 18.22 -11.78
C TYR A 47 0.06 18.35 -12.18
N GLU A 48 0.82 19.19 -11.47
CA GLU A 48 2.24 19.45 -11.69
C GLU A 48 3.09 18.20 -11.48
N ASP A 49 2.73 17.36 -10.51
CA ASP A 49 3.37 16.07 -10.26
C ASP A 49 2.80 14.95 -11.15
N GLY A 50 1.93 15.27 -12.12
CA GLY A 50 1.25 14.28 -12.97
C GLY A 50 0.36 13.32 -12.18
N TRP A 51 -0.20 13.79 -11.06
CA TRP A 51 -0.95 12.99 -10.09
C TRP A 51 -0.15 11.83 -9.46
N LYS A 52 1.19 11.91 -9.50
CA LYS A 52 2.07 10.90 -8.90
C LYS A 52 2.38 11.24 -7.45
N LEU A 53 2.47 10.20 -6.62
CA LEU A 53 3.12 10.26 -5.33
C LEU A 53 4.61 10.44 -5.55
N THR A 54 5.19 11.46 -4.94
CA THR A 54 6.63 11.73 -5.04
C THR A 54 7.33 11.26 -3.76
N PRO A 55 8.62 10.88 -3.84
CA PRO A 55 9.42 10.56 -2.64
C PRO A 55 9.35 11.66 -1.58
N HIS A 56 9.38 12.92 -2.03
CA HIS A 56 9.29 14.09 -1.16
C HIS A 56 7.94 14.21 -0.45
N SER A 57 6.82 14.12 -1.18
CA SER A 57 5.49 14.25 -0.58
C SER A 57 5.19 13.09 0.38
N LEU A 58 5.64 11.88 0.05
CA LEU A 58 5.54 10.73 0.94
C LEU A 58 6.35 10.93 2.23
N ALA A 59 7.64 11.27 2.12
CA ALA A 59 8.50 11.49 3.29
C ALA A 59 7.93 12.58 4.19
N GLN A 60 7.50 13.71 3.62
CA GLN A 60 6.92 14.83 4.37
C GLN A 60 5.63 14.41 5.11
N ALA A 61 4.74 13.65 4.47
CA ALA A 61 3.50 13.20 5.09
C ALA A 61 3.76 12.23 6.26
N VAL A 62 4.75 11.34 6.09
CA VAL A 62 5.15 10.36 7.11
C VAL A 62 5.85 11.02 8.29
N GLU A 63 6.76 11.97 8.06
CA GLU A 63 7.53 12.67 9.10
C GLU A 63 6.66 13.52 10.04
N ARG A 64 5.50 13.99 9.55
CA ARG A 64 4.53 14.72 10.38
C ARG A 64 3.76 13.83 11.35
N GLN A 65 3.88 12.50 11.25
CA GLN A 65 3.21 11.56 12.15
C GLN A 65 4.01 11.37 13.45
N ALA A 66 3.31 11.14 14.56
CA ALA A 66 3.95 10.93 15.86
C ALA A 66 4.89 9.71 15.91
N GLN A 67 4.61 8.68 15.10
CA GLN A 67 5.43 7.47 15.01
C GLN A 67 5.80 7.24 13.54
N PRO A 68 6.81 7.91 12.98
CA PRO A 68 7.09 7.88 11.54
C PRO A 68 7.65 6.55 11.03
N TYR A 69 8.30 5.74 11.87
CA TYR A 69 9.02 4.52 11.46
C TYR A 69 8.30 3.20 11.74
N GLU A 70 7.05 3.23 12.21
CA GLU A 70 6.34 2.02 12.62
C GLU A 70 4.94 1.92 11.99
N ASN A 71 4.55 0.69 11.65
CA ASN A 71 3.18 0.25 11.39
C ASN A 71 2.39 1.11 10.39
N LYS A 72 3.03 1.48 9.28
CA LYS A 72 2.39 2.21 8.17
C LYS A 72 2.21 1.32 6.96
N LEU A 73 1.03 1.40 6.35
CA LEU A 73 0.72 0.74 5.10
C LEU A 73 0.39 1.78 4.04
N VAL A 74 0.91 1.66 2.83
CA VAL A 74 0.58 2.51 1.68
C VAL A 74 -0.22 1.70 0.67
N ILE A 75 -1.33 2.28 0.20
CA ILE A 75 -1.98 1.80 -1.02
C ILE A 75 -1.35 2.55 -2.19
N PHE A 76 -0.62 1.82 -3.01
CA PHE A 76 0.09 2.35 -4.17
C PHE A 76 -0.50 1.76 -5.44
N THR A 77 -1.11 2.59 -6.29
CA THR A 77 -1.79 2.14 -7.51
C THR A 77 -0.95 2.52 -8.73
N ASN A 78 -0.53 1.53 -9.52
CA ASN A 78 0.25 1.73 -10.73
C ASN A 78 -0.08 0.64 -11.77
N PRO A 79 -0.72 0.97 -12.91
CA PRO A 79 -1.21 2.29 -13.31
C PRO A 79 -2.34 2.83 -12.42
N GLY A 80 -2.38 4.14 -12.20
CA GLY A 80 -3.31 4.76 -11.25
C GLY A 80 -4.74 4.92 -11.78
N ASN A 81 -5.70 4.83 -10.86
CA ASN A 81 -7.13 5.11 -11.10
C ASN A 81 -7.57 6.15 -10.06
N PRO A 82 -8.16 7.29 -10.46
CA PRO A 82 -8.73 7.60 -11.79
C PRO A 82 -7.77 8.30 -12.77
N SER A 83 -6.55 8.64 -12.35
CA SER A 83 -5.68 9.57 -13.07
C SER A 83 -4.89 8.97 -14.24
N GLY A 84 -4.80 7.65 -14.38
CA GLY A 84 -4.16 6.98 -15.51
C GLY A 84 -2.63 7.09 -15.56
N GLN A 85 -1.99 7.65 -14.53
CA GLN A 85 -0.55 7.83 -14.44
C GLN A 85 0.17 6.48 -14.31
N VAL A 86 1.33 6.38 -14.97
CA VAL A 86 2.22 5.22 -14.91
C VAL A 86 3.59 5.67 -14.42
N TYR A 87 4.16 4.92 -13.48
CA TYR A 87 5.48 5.21 -12.93
C TYR A 87 6.59 4.58 -13.77
N THR A 88 7.65 5.35 -13.97
CA THR A 88 8.90 4.88 -14.59
C THR A 88 9.71 4.04 -13.61
N ALA A 89 10.65 3.26 -14.15
CA ALA A 89 11.61 2.50 -13.36
C ALA A 89 12.34 3.35 -12.31
N GLU A 90 12.69 4.59 -12.65
CA GLU A 90 13.45 5.46 -11.75
C GLU A 90 12.58 5.99 -10.61
N GLU A 91 11.38 6.48 -10.91
CA GLU A 91 10.43 6.92 -9.88
C GLU A 91 10.09 5.78 -8.90
N LEU A 92 9.96 4.54 -9.39
CA LEU A 92 9.74 3.38 -8.54
C LEU A 92 10.93 3.05 -7.64
N ARG A 93 12.18 3.23 -8.11
CA ARG A 93 13.38 3.05 -7.28
C ARG A 93 13.44 4.08 -6.17
N GLU A 94 13.21 5.35 -6.50
CA GLU A 94 13.22 6.42 -5.51
C GLU A 94 12.13 6.24 -4.44
N LEU A 95 10.93 5.83 -4.84
CA LEU A 95 9.86 5.50 -3.89
C LEU A 95 10.20 4.29 -3.03
N ALA A 96 10.82 3.25 -3.61
CA ALA A 96 11.26 2.07 -2.87
C ALA A 96 12.23 2.40 -1.74
N GLU A 97 13.13 3.37 -1.93
CA GLU A 97 14.02 3.86 -0.87
C GLU A 97 13.24 4.51 0.28
N VAL A 98 12.21 5.31 -0.02
CA VAL A 98 11.35 5.91 1.01
C VAL A 98 10.55 4.85 1.76
N PHE A 99 9.97 3.88 1.06
CA PHE A 99 9.24 2.76 1.69
C PHE A 99 10.14 1.97 2.64
N ARG A 100 11.40 1.68 2.23
CA ARG A 100 12.40 1.03 3.08
C ARG A 100 12.75 1.88 4.30
N LYS A 101 13.06 3.17 4.09
CA LYS A 101 13.46 4.11 5.16
C LYS A 101 12.44 4.15 6.29
N TYR A 102 11.15 4.17 5.96
CA TYR A 102 10.07 4.26 6.95
C TYR A 102 9.41 2.91 7.29
N LYS A 103 10.04 1.79 6.90
CA LYS A 103 9.56 0.41 7.16
C LYS A 103 8.09 0.22 6.80
N MET A 104 7.69 0.76 5.65
CA MET A 104 6.30 0.75 5.22
C MET A 104 5.94 -0.60 4.61
N ILE A 105 4.69 -1.02 4.82
CA ILE A 105 4.07 -2.10 4.05
C ILE A 105 3.45 -1.47 2.81
N VAL A 106 3.70 -2.02 1.62
CA VAL A 106 3.12 -1.47 0.39
C VAL A 106 2.19 -2.49 -0.24
N VAL A 107 0.91 -2.13 -0.37
CA VAL A 107 -0.02 -2.86 -1.23
C VAL A 107 0.07 -2.22 -2.62
N SER A 108 0.73 -2.91 -3.54
CA SER A 108 0.81 -2.49 -4.94
C SER A 108 -0.45 -2.97 -5.68
N ASP A 109 -1.38 -2.05 -5.95
CA ASP A 109 -2.52 -2.31 -6.82
C ASP A 109 -2.11 -2.08 -8.28
N GLU A 110 -1.84 -3.20 -8.96
CA GLU A 110 -1.34 -3.25 -10.33
C GLU A 110 -2.39 -3.85 -11.29
N ILE A 111 -3.69 -3.72 -10.95
CA ILE A 111 -4.78 -4.34 -11.73
C ILE A 111 -4.84 -3.85 -13.18
N TYR A 112 -4.40 -2.61 -13.43
CA TYR A 112 -4.36 -2.00 -14.77
C TYR A 112 -3.03 -2.21 -15.51
N SER A 113 -2.13 -3.06 -15.00
CA SER A 113 -0.82 -3.34 -15.62
C SER A 113 -0.89 -3.76 -17.09
N TYR A 114 -1.99 -4.39 -17.51
CA TYR A 114 -2.25 -4.79 -18.90
C TYR A 114 -3.06 -3.78 -19.70
N SER A 115 -3.38 -2.63 -19.12
CA SER A 115 -4.19 -1.56 -19.74
C SER A 115 -3.38 -0.30 -19.99
N THR A 116 -2.06 -0.42 -20.07
CA THR A 116 -1.18 0.66 -20.51
C THR A 116 -1.24 0.82 -22.04
N TYR A 117 -0.99 2.02 -22.53
CA TYR A 117 -0.94 2.30 -23.98
C TYR A 117 0.37 1.76 -24.58
N ASP A 118 0.37 1.50 -25.89
CA ASP A 118 1.37 0.70 -26.62
C ASP A 118 2.84 1.16 -26.51
N ASP A 119 3.10 2.36 -25.99
CA ASP A 119 4.45 2.93 -25.80
C ASP A 119 4.89 3.03 -24.32
N THR A 120 4.10 2.54 -23.37
CA THR A 120 4.46 2.59 -21.94
C THR A 120 5.03 1.26 -21.47
N ASP A 121 6.35 1.19 -21.25
CA ASP A 121 7.02 0.05 -20.63
C ASP A 121 6.61 -0.07 -19.16
N TYR A 122 5.48 -0.74 -18.92
CA TYR A 122 5.00 -1.00 -17.57
C TYR A 122 6.03 -1.81 -16.76
N VAL A 123 6.33 -1.33 -15.55
CA VAL A 123 7.16 -2.04 -14.58
C VAL A 123 6.43 -2.16 -13.25
N SER A 124 6.37 -3.39 -12.74
CA SER A 124 5.87 -3.70 -11.39
C SER A 124 6.83 -3.18 -10.32
N LEU A 125 6.25 -2.62 -9.24
CA LEU A 125 7.00 -2.17 -8.06
C LEU A 125 7.81 -3.32 -7.42
N SER A 126 7.34 -4.56 -7.57
CA SER A 126 7.98 -5.77 -7.03
C SER A 126 9.43 -5.96 -7.49
N LYS A 127 9.84 -5.35 -8.62
CA LYS A 127 11.23 -5.36 -9.08
C LYS A 127 12.17 -4.54 -8.19
N TYR A 128 11.65 -3.57 -7.44
CA TYR A 128 12.45 -2.62 -6.66
C TYR A 128 12.15 -2.66 -5.16
N PHE A 129 10.96 -3.13 -4.77
CA PHE A 129 10.52 -3.18 -3.39
C PHE A 129 9.84 -4.51 -3.06
N ASN A 130 10.07 -5.02 -1.85
CA ASN A 130 9.44 -6.24 -1.36
C ASN A 130 8.99 -6.07 0.10
N ASN A 131 7.93 -6.78 0.48
CA ASN A 131 7.33 -6.75 1.81
C ASN A 131 7.88 -7.86 2.74
N HIS A 132 9.12 -8.35 2.56
CA HIS A 132 9.57 -9.60 3.21
C HIS A 132 9.34 -9.61 4.74
N GLU A 133 9.64 -8.51 5.43
CA GLU A 133 9.44 -8.41 6.89
C GLU A 133 7.96 -8.47 7.28
N ALA A 134 7.10 -7.78 6.54
CA ALA A 134 5.66 -7.77 6.77
C ALA A 134 5.00 -9.13 6.45
N CYS A 135 5.47 -9.83 5.41
CA CYS A 135 5.02 -11.18 5.09
C CYS A 135 5.35 -12.18 6.22
N ALA A 136 6.51 -12.04 6.87
CA ALA A 136 6.87 -12.89 8.00
C ALA A 136 5.97 -12.64 9.22
N GLU A 137 5.61 -11.39 9.49
CA GLU A 137 4.65 -11.04 10.56
C GLU A 137 3.25 -11.59 10.24
N TYR A 138 2.80 -11.41 9.00
CA TYR A 138 1.53 -11.95 8.51
C TYR A 138 1.43 -13.47 8.72
N MET A 139 2.45 -14.22 8.30
CA MET A 139 2.47 -15.68 8.44
C MET A 139 2.40 -16.10 9.92
N LYS A 140 3.12 -15.40 10.81
CA LYS A 140 3.04 -15.65 12.25
C LYS A 140 1.62 -15.44 12.78
N HIS A 141 0.93 -14.40 12.33
CA HIS A 141 -0.44 -14.11 12.76
C HIS A 141 -1.42 -15.21 12.30
N CYS A 142 -1.34 -15.61 11.03
CA CYS A 142 -2.16 -16.71 10.49
C CYS A 142 -1.95 -18.02 11.24
N THR A 143 -0.70 -18.39 11.57
CA THR A 143 -0.42 -19.59 12.35
C THR A 143 -1.07 -19.54 13.74
N ARG A 144 -1.07 -18.37 14.40
CA ARG A 144 -1.71 -18.20 15.72
C ARG A 144 -3.22 -18.36 15.64
N ILE A 145 -3.87 -17.80 14.62
CA ILE A 145 -5.31 -17.97 14.38
C ILE A 145 -5.64 -19.45 14.16
N LEU A 146 -4.94 -20.11 13.23
CA LEU A 146 -5.18 -21.53 12.93
C LEU A 146 -4.97 -22.42 14.15
N HIS A 147 -3.95 -22.14 14.96
CA HIS A 147 -3.72 -22.84 16.22
C HIS A 147 -4.87 -22.61 17.22
N ALA A 148 -5.36 -21.37 17.38
CA ALA A 148 -6.48 -21.07 18.25
C ALA A 148 -7.78 -21.78 17.80
N VAL A 149 -8.06 -21.80 16.50
CA VAL A 149 -9.21 -22.53 15.93
C VAL A 149 -9.05 -24.03 16.16
N SER A 150 -7.87 -24.59 15.93
CA SER A 150 -7.59 -26.00 16.20
C SER A 150 -7.86 -26.36 17.66
N LEU A 151 -7.42 -25.52 18.61
CA LEU A 151 -7.69 -25.72 20.03
C LEU A 151 -9.18 -25.65 20.36
N PHE A 152 -9.92 -24.73 19.74
CA PHE A 152 -11.37 -24.62 19.91
C PHE A 152 -12.10 -25.87 19.38
N CYS A 153 -11.76 -26.35 18.18
CA CYS A 153 -12.37 -27.53 17.57
C CYS A 153 -11.99 -28.86 18.25
N SER A 154 -10.88 -28.89 18.98
CA SER A 154 -10.43 -30.06 19.75
C SER A 154 -11.10 -30.20 21.12
N ARG A 155 -11.96 -29.25 21.50
CA ARG A 155 -12.81 -29.30 22.70
C ARG A 155 -14.22 -29.73 22.32
#